data_AF-A0A7X7E625-F1
#
_entry.id   AF-A0A7X7E625-F1
#
_cell.length_a   1.000
_cell.length_b   1.000
_cell.length_c   1.000
_cell.angle_alpha   90.00
_cell.angle_beta   90.00
_cell.angle_gamma   90.00
#
_symmetry.space_group_name_H-M   'P 1'
#
loop_
_entity.id
_entity.type
_entity.pdbx_description
1 polymer ?
#
loop_
_entity_poly.entity_id
_entity_poly.type
_entity_poly.pdbx_seq_one_letter_code
_entity_poly.pdbx_strand_id
1 'polypeptide(L)'
;MSNPQVESLRKLGRLAQVQQDIIEILKKYASVEMPLCSHEILGLAGYETIISIAQGIKPGNRGYSIPSSWVGSVAADMANKGIINQVNKICNYNKHNDEAWYV
;
A
#
# COMPACT_ATOMS: atom_id res chain seq x y z
N MET A 1 15.24 -6.31 -7.38
CA MET A 1 14.31 -6.15 -8.53
C MET A 1 13.28 -5.09 -8.18
N SER A 2 12.88 -4.24 -9.13
CA SER A 2 11.82 -3.24 -8.93
C SER A 2 10.47 -3.94 -8.75
N ASN A 3 9.68 -3.54 -7.74
CA ASN A 3 8.35 -4.10 -7.52
C ASN A 3 7.43 -3.74 -8.71
N PRO A 4 6.77 -4.71 -9.38
CA PRO A 4 5.95 -4.45 -10.56
C PRO A 4 4.80 -3.46 -10.34
N GLN A 5 4.22 -3.45 -9.14
CA GLN A 5 3.11 -2.55 -8.79
C GLN A 5 3.61 -1.11 -8.71
N VAL A 6 4.76 -0.90 -8.07
CA VAL A 6 5.44 0.41 -7.99
C VAL A 6 5.84 0.91 -9.38
N GLU A 7 6.37 0.03 -10.22
CA GLU A 7 6.74 0.38 -11.59
C GLU A 7 5.52 0.76 -12.45
N SER A 8 4.39 0.06 -12.27
CA SER A 8 3.15 0.40 -12.96
C SER A 8 2.64 1.78 -12.56
N LEU A 9 2.58 2.08 -11.26
CA LEU A 9 2.19 3.41 -10.76
C LEU A 9 3.15 4.53 -11.22
N ARG A 10 4.45 4.23 -11.31
CA ARG A 10 5.46 5.16 -11.83
C ARG A 10 5.20 5.48 -13.30
N LYS A 11 4.96 4.47 -14.13
CA LYS A 11 4.64 4.64 -15.56
C LYS A 11 3.35 5.41 -15.80
N LEU A 12 2.37 5.28 -14.89
CA LEU A 12 1.14 6.06 -14.91
C LEU A 12 1.32 7.52 -14.46
N GLY A 13 2.49 7.88 -13.90
CA GLY A 13 2.72 9.20 -13.30
C GLY A 13 1.93 9.42 -12.00
N ARG A 14 1.47 8.34 -11.34
CA ARG A 14 0.59 8.39 -10.17
C ARG A 14 1.27 7.96 -8.87
N LEU A 15 2.49 7.42 -8.93
CA LEU A 15 3.19 6.89 -7.74
C LEU A 15 3.26 7.89 -6.59
N ALA A 16 3.66 9.14 -6.84
CA ALA A 16 3.80 10.15 -5.79
C ALA A 16 2.47 10.48 -5.09
N GLN A 17 1.38 10.54 -5.87
CA GLN A 17 0.04 10.80 -5.35
C GLN A 17 -0.47 9.63 -4.49
N VAL A 18 -0.26 8.39 -4.94
CA VAL A 18 -0.58 7.19 -4.14
C VAL A 18 0.25 7.11 -2.87
N GLN A 19 1.56 7.41 -2.94
CA GLN A 19 2.44 7.44 -1.78
C GLN A 19 1.99 8.46 -0.74
N GLN A 20 1.66 9.68 -1.18
CA GLN A 20 1.21 10.75 -0.29
C GLN A 20 -0.09 10.39 0.43
N ASP A 21 -1.06 9.83 -0.28
CA ASP A 21 -2.34 9.41 0.30
C ASP A 21 -2.16 8.30 1.34
N ILE A 22 -1.33 7.30 1.05
CA ILE A 22 -0.98 6.25 2.03
C ILE A 22 -0.31 6.86 3.27
N ILE A 23 0.63 7.79 3.10
CA ILE A 23 1.30 8.49 4.21
C ILE A 23 0.29 9.25 5.08
N GLU A 24 -0.67 9.95 4.47
CA GLU A 24 -1.70 10.71 5.20
C GLU A 24 -2.58 9.79 6.06
N ILE A 25 -2.97 8.64 5.52
CA ILE A 25 -3.72 7.62 6.26
C ILE A 25 -2.86 7.07 7.40
N LEU A 26 -1.63 6.62 7.12
CA LEU A 26 -0.75 6.06 8.15
C LEU A 26 -0.52 7.05 9.29
N LYS A 27 -0.28 8.34 8.98
CA LYS A 27 -0.12 9.40 9.99
C LYS A 27 -1.38 9.58 10.83
N LYS A 28 -2.57 9.57 10.22
CA LYS A 28 -3.84 9.75 10.93
C LYS A 28 -4.12 8.62 11.92
N TYR A 29 -3.66 7.40 11.63
CA TYR A 29 -3.89 6.21 12.46
C TYR A 29 -2.63 5.71 13.19
N ALA A 30 -1.55 6.49 13.21
CA ALA A 30 -0.26 6.08 13.80
C ALA A 30 -0.33 5.77 15.30
N SER A 31 -1.24 6.43 16.03
CA SER A 31 -1.44 6.25 17.47
C SER A 31 -2.32 5.04 17.82
N VAL A 32 -2.92 4.37 16.83
CA VAL A 32 -3.77 3.20 17.08
C VAL A 32 -2.88 2.02 17.49
N GLU A 33 -3.29 1.34 18.55
CA GLU A 33 -2.57 0.18 19.10
C GLU A 33 -2.47 -0.94 18.07
N MET A 34 -3.59 -1.20 17.37
CA MET A 34 -3.68 -2.14 16.27
C MET A 34 -3.58 -1.41 14.92
N PRO A 35 -2.56 -1.70 14.12
CA PRO A 35 -2.38 -1.06 12.82
C PRO A 35 -3.45 -1.46 11.79
N LEU A 36 -3.72 -0.56 10.84
CA LEU A 36 -4.57 -0.85 9.69
C LEU A 36 -3.91 -1.87 8.76
N CYS A 37 -4.66 -2.89 8.34
CA CYS A 37 -4.28 -3.80 7.26
C CYS A 37 -4.33 -3.09 5.89
N SER A 38 -3.63 -3.65 4.90
CA SER A 38 -3.55 -3.07 3.54
C SER A 38 -4.92 -2.83 2.89
N HIS A 39 -5.92 -3.67 3.17
CA HIS A 39 -7.29 -3.50 2.67
C HIS A 39 -8.07 -2.39 3.38
N GLU A 40 -7.79 -2.12 4.65
CA GLU A 40 -8.40 -1.00 5.40
C GLU A 40 -7.83 0.32 4.90
N ILE A 41 -6.52 0.39 4.67
CA ILE A 41 -5.89 1.56 4.06
C ILE A 41 -6.49 1.83 2.68
N LEU A 42 -6.68 0.79 1.85
CA LEU A 42 -7.35 0.94 0.56
C LEU A 42 -8.80 1.46 0.71
N GLY A 43 -9.53 1.00 1.73
CA GLY A 43 -10.89 1.46 2.02
C GLY A 43 -10.97 2.92 2.49
N LEU A 44 -9.86 3.47 2.99
CA LEU A 44 -9.72 4.87 3.42
C LEU A 44 -9.06 5.77 2.38
N ALA A 45 -8.54 5.19 1.29
CA ALA A 45 -7.83 5.89 0.24
C ALA A 45 -8.73 6.85 -0.53
N GLY A 46 -8.14 7.96 -0.98
CA GLY A 46 -8.79 8.90 -1.86
C GLY A 46 -9.17 8.26 -3.20
N TYR A 47 -10.21 8.82 -3.84
CA TYR A 47 -10.72 8.37 -5.14
C TYR A 47 -9.62 8.20 -6.20
N GLU A 48 -8.70 9.17 -6.29
CA GLU A 48 -7.59 9.14 -7.25
C GLU A 48 -6.61 7.98 -7.00
N THR A 49 -6.40 7.59 -5.75
CA THR A 49 -5.56 6.43 -5.39
C THR A 49 -6.22 5.13 -5.78
N ILE A 50 -7.52 4.99 -5.49
CA ILE A 50 -8.32 3.82 -5.88
C ILE A 50 -8.29 3.65 -7.40
N ILE A 51 -8.49 4.73 -8.16
CA ILE A 51 -8.41 4.70 -9.63
C ILE A 51 -7.01 4.34 -10.10
N SER A 52 -5.96 4.94 -9.52
CA SER A 52 -4.58 4.68 -9.93
C SER A 52 -4.20 3.22 -9.75
N ILE A 53 -4.61 2.60 -8.63
CA ILE A 53 -4.41 1.16 -8.39
C ILE A 53 -5.24 0.34 -9.39
N ALA A 54 -6.51 0.66 -9.58
CA ALA A 54 -7.37 -0.05 -10.53
C ALA A 54 -6.84 0.00 -11.98
N GLN A 55 -6.34 1.15 -12.42
CA GLN A 55 -5.72 1.33 -13.74
C GLN A 55 -4.39 0.57 -13.87
N GLY A 56 -3.65 0.43 -12.76
CA GLY A 56 -2.42 -0.35 -12.72
C GLY A 56 -2.66 -1.86 -12.87
N ILE A 57 -3.83 -2.35 -12.45
CA ILE A 57 -4.22 -3.75 -12.56
C ILE A 57 -4.61 -4.07 -14.01
N LYS A 58 -3.71 -4.76 -14.70
CA LYS A 58 -4.01 -5.32 -16.02
C LYS A 58 -4.71 -6.67 -15.84
N PRO A 59 -5.93 -6.86 -16.36
CA PRO A 59 -6.51 -8.20 -16.45
C PRO A 59 -5.61 -9.05 -17.34
N GLY A 60 -5.07 -10.14 -16.79
CA GLY A 60 -4.22 -11.09 -17.50
C GLY A 60 -4.73 -12.51 -17.37
N ASN A 61 -4.29 -13.39 -18.27
CA ASN A 61 -4.69 -14.82 -18.29
C ASN A 61 -4.08 -15.68 -17.16
N ARG A 62 -3.33 -15.10 -16.20
CA ARG A 62 -2.56 -15.86 -15.18
C ARG A 62 -2.87 -15.50 -13.72
N GLY A 63 -4.02 -14.88 -13.46
CA GLY A 63 -4.50 -14.63 -12.09
C GLY A 63 -4.99 -13.21 -11.85
N TYR A 64 -5.68 -13.02 -10.74
CA TYR A 64 -6.22 -11.73 -10.31
C TYR A 64 -5.19 -11.01 -9.44
N SER A 65 -4.90 -9.74 -9.77
CA SER A 65 -4.13 -8.88 -8.87
C SER A 65 -5.08 -8.32 -7.81
N ILE A 66 -4.71 -8.47 -6.53
CA ILE A 66 -5.53 -8.00 -5.41
C ILE A 66 -5.21 -6.52 -5.16
N PRO A 67 -6.16 -5.58 -5.26
CA PRO A 67 -5.90 -4.15 -5.08
C PRO A 67 -5.20 -3.79 -3.76
N SER A 68 -5.58 -4.41 -2.64
CA SER A 68 -4.95 -4.13 -1.34
C SER A 68 -3.47 -4.49 -1.31
N SER A 69 -3.02 -5.51 -2.05
CA SER A 69 -1.59 -5.87 -2.12
C SER A 69 -0.71 -4.75 -2.71
N TRP A 70 -1.30 -3.86 -3.53
CA TRP A 70 -0.58 -2.72 -4.09
C TRP A 70 -0.23 -1.71 -2.99
N VAL A 71 -1.10 -1.53 -1.99
CA VAL A 71 -0.81 -0.68 -0.83
C VAL A 71 0.41 -1.20 -0.09
N GLY A 72 0.44 -2.51 0.22
CA GLY A 72 1.58 -3.15 0.88
C GLY A 72 2.88 -2.97 0.10
N SER A 73 2.85 -3.16 -1.23
CA SER A 73 4.03 -2.95 -2.08
C SER A 73 4.52 -1.51 -2.14
N VAL A 74 3.61 -0.54 -2.16
CA VAL A 74 3.98 0.88 -2.15
C VAL A 74 4.56 1.26 -0.79
N ALA A 75 3.96 0.79 0.31
CA ALA A 75 4.48 1.02 1.66
C ALA A 75 5.86 0.37 1.85
N ALA A 76 6.05 -0.86 1.36
CA ALA A 76 7.35 -1.53 1.38
C ALA A 76 8.42 -0.77 0.58
N ASP A 77 8.07 -0.22 -0.59
CA ASP A 77 8.98 0.62 -1.39
C ASP A 77 9.32 1.93 -0.68
N MET A 78 8.35 2.58 -0.03
CA MET A 78 8.58 3.77 0.78
C MET A 78 9.50 3.49 1.98
N ALA A 79 9.31 2.35 2.65
CA ALA A 79 10.12 1.95 3.78
C ALA A 79 11.57 1.62 3.40
N ASN A 80 11.75 0.88 2.29
CA ASN A 80 13.08 0.62 1.72
C ASN A 80 13.84 1.89 1.34
N LYS A 81 13.12 2.99 1.06
CA LYS A 81 13.69 4.31 0.76
C LYS A 81 13.84 5.22 1.98
N GLY A 82 13.44 4.77 3.17
CA GLY A 82 13.49 5.56 4.40
C GLY A 82 12.48 6.72 4.45
N ILE A 83 11.42 6.67 3.63
CA ILE A 83 10.34 7.68 3.64
C ILE A 83 9.41 7.46 4.84
N ILE A 84 9.17 6.19 5.18
CA ILE A 84 8.45 5.73 6.37
C ILE A 84 9.27 4.66 7.06
N ASN A 85 9.07 4.47 8.36
CA ASN A 85 9.73 3.47 9.17
C ASN A 85 8.93 2.17 9.20
N GLN A 86 9.58 1.03 8.99
CA GLN A 86 8.94 -0.25 9.27
C GLN A 86 8.80 -0.43 10.78
N VAL A 87 7.61 -0.84 11.22
CA VAL A 87 7.31 -1.24 12.60
C VAL A 87 6.72 -2.63 12.57
N ASN A 88 7.22 -3.50 13.43
CA ASN A 88 6.69 -4.84 13.59
C ASN A 88 5.41 -4.80 14.43
N LYS A 89 4.29 -4.42 13.80
CA LYS A 89 2.95 -4.51 14.38
C LYS A 89 2.09 -5.43 13.50
N ILE A 90 1.23 -6.22 14.13
CA ILE A 90 0.34 -7.19 13.47
C ILE A 90 -1.03 -6.53 13.28
N CYS A 91 -1.57 -6.55 12.06
CA CYS A 91 -2.90 -6.01 11.78
C CYS A 91 -4.01 -6.99 12.21
N ASN A 92 -5.21 -6.46 12.50
CA ASN A 92 -6.28 -7.21 13.19
C ASN A 92 -6.77 -8.48 12.44
N TYR A 93 -6.65 -8.49 11.10
CA TYR A 93 -7.18 -9.57 10.27
C TYR A 93 -6.18 -10.72 10.05
N ASN A 94 -4.88 -10.47 10.19
CA ASN A 94 -3.82 -11.47 9.96
C ASN A 94 -3.11 -11.80 11.28
N LYS A 95 -3.53 -12.88 11.96
CA LYS A 95 -2.75 -13.47 13.07
C LYS A 95 -1.46 -14.18 12.60
N HIS A 96 -1.14 -14.11 11.30
CA HIS A 96 0.08 -14.61 10.69
C HIS A 96 1.01 -13.43 10.35
N ASN A 97 2.32 -13.62 10.53
CA ASN A 97 3.38 -12.59 10.46
C ASN A 97 3.62 -11.97 9.07
N ASP A 98 2.64 -11.99 8.18
CA ASP A 98 2.89 -11.89 6.74
C ASP A 98 2.79 -10.45 6.19
N GLU A 99 2.38 -9.48 7.02
CA GLU A 99 2.36 -8.05 6.64
C GLU A 99 3.21 -7.23 7.62
N ALA A 100 4.43 -6.89 7.19
CA ALA A 100 5.22 -5.85 7.85
C ALA A 100 4.46 -4.53 7.85
N TRP A 101 4.35 -3.87 9.01
CA TRP A 101 3.68 -2.57 9.12
C TRP A 101 4.66 -1.42 8.95
N TYR A 102 4.18 -0.24 8.57
CA TYR A 102 5.00 0.92 8.25
C TYR A 102 4.38 2.22 8.81
N VAL A 103 5.15 3.12 9.42
CA VAL A 103 4.76 4.46 9.93
C VAL A 103 5.64 5.56 9.39
#